data_AF-A0A8I0AJ89-F1
#
_entry.id   AF-A0A8I0AJ89-F1
#
_cell.length_a   1.000
_cell.length_b   1.000
_cell.length_c   1.000
_cell.angle_alpha   90.00
_cell.angle_beta   90.00
_cell.angle_gamma   90.00
#
_symmetry.space_group_name_H-M   'P 1'
#
loop_
_entity.id
_entity.type
_entity.pdbx_description
1 polymer ?
#
loop_
_entity_poly.entity_id
_entity_poly.type
_entity_poly.pdbx_seq_one_letter_code
_entity_poly.pdbx_strand_id
1 'polypeptide(L)'
;MVTADELAQIQRRMAEAGITNAGAYMRKMALNGYILHVDLAPVKELVSLQRRCANNLNQVAVHANTFGVYPEEIAGLQRDYEKLWGRVSEVLMELSTLVEK
;
A
#
# COMPACT_ATOMS: atom_id res chain seq x y z
N MET A 1 -18.74 33.99 14.61
CA MET A 1 -19.67 33.49 13.57
C MET A 1 -18.82 33.04 12.40
N VAL A 2 -19.14 31.90 11.79
CA VAL A 2 -18.46 31.41 10.58
C VAL A 2 -18.99 32.22 9.40
N THR A 3 -18.09 32.83 8.63
CA THR A 3 -18.42 33.59 7.41
C THR A 3 -18.82 32.64 6.28
N ALA A 4 -19.49 33.17 5.25
CA ALA A 4 -19.91 32.36 4.09
C ALA A 4 -18.70 31.70 3.38
N ASP A 5 -17.56 32.39 3.31
CA ASP A 5 -16.33 31.86 2.71
C ASP A 5 -15.71 30.72 3.52
N GLU A 6 -15.70 30.85 4.85
CA GLU A 6 -15.24 29.78 5.74
C GLU A 6 -16.14 28.55 5.64
N LEU A 7 -17.46 28.75 5.54
CA LEU A 7 -18.41 27.65 5.36
C LEU A 7 -18.17 26.90 4.03
N ALA A 8 -17.91 27.64 2.95
CA ALA A 8 -17.60 27.05 1.65
C ALA A 8 -16.27 26.27 1.67
N GLN A 9 -15.25 26.78 2.37
CA GLN A 9 -14.00 26.04 2.58
C GLN A 9 -14.21 24.75 3.38
N ILE A 10 -15.00 24.81 4.46
CA ILE A 10 -15.31 23.63 5.27
C ILE A 10 -16.03 22.57 4.42
N GLN A 11 -17.00 22.97 3.60
CA GLN A 11 -17.72 22.04 2.72
C GLN A 11 -16.82 21.39 1.66
N ARG A 12 -15.86 22.13 1.08
CA ARG A 12 -14.85 21.53 0.18
C ARG A 12 -13.99 20.51 0.89
N ARG A 13 -13.43 20.84 2.05
CA ARG A 13 -12.59 19.92 2.84
C ARG A 13 -13.37 18.69 3.32
N MET A 14 -14.65 18.88 3.63
CA MET A 14 -15.59 17.78 3.91
C MET A 14 -15.73 16.84 2.72
N ALA A 15 -15.88 17.37 1.50
CA ALA A 15 -15.97 16.58 0.29
C ALA A 15 -14.65 15.84 -0.03
N GLU A 16 -13.50 16.51 0.12
CA GLU A 16 -12.17 15.90 -0.03
C GLU A 16 -11.93 14.76 0.98
N ALA A 17 -12.42 14.93 2.21
CA ALA A 17 -12.38 13.90 3.25
C ALA A 17 -13.42 12.78 3.05
N GLY A 18 -14.34 12.90 2.09
CA GLY A 18 -15.46 11.97 1.89
C GLY A 18 -16.50 12.01 3.02
N ILE A 19 -16.59 13.10 3.78
CA ILE A 19 -17.50 13.24 4.94
C ILE A 19 -18.64 14.20 4.58
N THR A 20 -19.86 13.67 4.44
CA THR A 20 -21.05 14.48 4.15
C THR A 20 -21.69 15.11 5.38
N ASN A 21 -21.45 14.54 6.57
CA ASN A 21 -22.01 15.03 7.83
C ASN A 21 -21.09 16.05 8.50
N ALA A 22 -21.53 17.30 8.61
CA ALA A 22 -20.76 18.40 9.20
C ALA A 22 -20.40 18.15 10.69
N GLY A 23 -21.29 17.53 11.47
CA GLY A 23 -21.00 17.18 12.87
C GLY A 23 -20.02 16.03 13.02
N ALA A 24 -19.95 15.11 12.05
CA ALA A 24 -18.91 14.09 12.00
C ALA A 24 -17.55 14.69 11.60
N TYR A 25 -17.55 15.59 10.60
CA TYR A 25 -16.35 16.30 10.18
C TYR A 25 -15.79 17.16 11.32
N MET A 26 -16.63 17.94 11.99
CA MET A 26 -16.20 18.78 13.12
C MET A 26 -15.67 17.96 14.30
N ARG A 27 -16.32 16.84 14.65
CA ARG A 27 -15.77 15.94 15.69
C ARG A 27 -14.43 15.34 15.27
N LYS A 28 -14.30 14.90 14.02
CA LYS A 28 -13.04 14.34 13.50
C LYS A 28 -11.92 15.39 13.50
N MET A 29 -12.22 16.63 13.08
CA MET A 29 -11.28 17.75 13.12
C MET A 29 -10.92 18.16 14.56
N ALA A 30 -11.88 18.19 15.47
CA ALA A 30 -11.65 18.57 16.87
C ALA A 30 -10.87 17.51 17.65
N LEU A 31 -11.06 16.22 17.33
CA LEU A 31 -10.38 15.12 18.00
C LEU A 31 -8.99 14.82 17.41
N ASN A 32 -8.86 14.84 16.08
CA ASN A 32 -7.64 14.39 15.39
C ASN A 32 -6.78 15.53 14.83
N GLY A 33 -7.30 16.76 14.75
CA GLY A 33 -6.58 17.94 14.25
C GLY A 33 -6.34 17.99 12.74
N TYR A 34 -6.25 16.85 12.06
CA TYR A 34 -6.03 16.73 10.61
C TYR A 34 -6.80 15.52 10.02
N ILE A 35 -7.18 15.63 8.75
CA ILE A 35 -7.73 14.53 7.95
C ILE A 35 -6.81 14.32 6.76
N LEU A 36 -6.16 13.15 6.71
CA LEU A 36 -5.30 12.73 5.61
C LEU A 36 -6.08 11.75 4.73
N HIS A 37 -6.17 12.02 3.43
CA HIS A 37 -6.67 11.08 2.44
C HIS A 37 -5.48 10.54 1.66
N VAL A 38 -5.19 9.25 1.83
CA VAL A 38 -4.08 8.57 1.14
C VAL A 38 -4.64 7.56 0.16
N ASP A 39 -4.35 7.72 -1.12
CA ASP A 39 -4.66 6.70 -2.13
C ASP A 39 -3.59 5.59 -2.11
N LEU A 40 -4.03 4.38 -1.80
CA LEU A 40 -3.20 3.17 -1.75
C LEU A 40 -3.35 2.26 -2.98
N ALA A 41 -4.08 2.66 -4.01
CA ALA A 41 -4.22 1.85 -5.22
C ALA A 41 -2.84 1.46 -5.84
N PRO A 42 -1.84 2.36 -5.96
CA PRO A 42 -0.52 2.00 -6.50
C PRO A 42 0.22 0.98 -5.64
N VAL A 43 0.06 1.06 -4.31
CA VAL A 43 0.69 0.15 -3.35
C VAL A 43 0.12 -1.27 -3.50
N LYS A 44 -1.20 -1.39 -3.68
CA LYS A 44 -1.85 -2.68 -3.96
C LYS A 44 -1.42 -3.28 -5.30
N GLU A 45 -1.24 -2.45 -6.32
CA GLU A 45 -0.73 -2.91 -7.63
C GLU A 45 0.71 -3.41 -7.53
N LEU A 46 1.56 -2.71 -6.78
CA LEU A 46 2.94 -3.12 -6.52
C LEU A 46 2.98 -4.50 -5.86
N VAL A 47 2.18 -4.73 -4.81
CA VAL A 47 2.06 -6.05 -4.15
C VAL A 47 1.65 -7.14 -5.15
N SER A 48 0.69 -6.84 -6.03
CA SER A 48 0.23 -7.80 -7.03
C SER A 48 1.32 -8.15 -8.05
N LEU A 49 2.09 -7.16 -8.52
CA LEU A 49 3.24 -7.39 -9.40
C LEU A 49 4.30 -8.25 -8.72
N GLN A 50 4.60 -7.91 -7.47
CA GLN A 50 5.57 -8.61 -6.64
C GLN A 50 5.18 -10.10 -6.49
N ARG A 51 3.90 -10.40 -6.21
CA ARG A 51 3.41 -11.80 -6.10
C ARG A 51 3.52 -12.57 -7.41
N ARG A 52 3.26 -11.92 -8.55
CA ARG A 52 3.41 -12.55 -9.88
C ARG A 52 4.87 -12.93 -10.14
N CYS A 53 5.80 -12.03 -9.84
CA CYS A 53 7.22 -12.30 -10.04
C CYS A 53 7.74 -13.45 -9.15
N ALA A 54 7.27 -13.55 -7.90
CA ALA A 54 7.57 -14.70 -7.03
C ALA A 54 7.05 -16.03 -7.60
N ASN A 55 5.82 -16.03 -8.11
CA ASN A 55 5.23 -17.23 -8.73
C ASN A 55 5.98 -17.65 -10.00
N ASN A 56 6.41 -16.69 -10.82
CA ASN A 56 7.20 -16.96 -12.02
C ASN A 56 8.55 -17.61 -11.67
N LEU A 57 9.23 -17.12 -10.63
CA LEU A 57 10.47 -17.73 -10.16
C LEU A 57 10.26 -19.17 -9.68
N ASN A 58 9.17 -19.42 -8.95
CA ASN A 58 8.84 -20.76 -8.50
C ASN A 58 8.58 -21.70 -9.70
N GLN A 59 7.92 -21.22 -10.76
CA GLN A 59 7.74 -22.01 -11.99
C GLN A 59 9.07 -22.32 -12.67
N VAL A 60 9.98 -21.35 -12.76
CA VAL A 60 11.33 -21.57 -13.29
C VAL A 60 12.08 -22.60 -12.44
N ALA A 61 11.98 -22.53 -11.12
CA ALA A 61 12.60 -23.50 -10.22
C ALA A 61 12.05 -24.92 -10.43
N VAL A 62 10.73 -25.07 -10.55
CA VAL A 62 10.09 -26.37 -10.84
C VAL A 62 10.51 -26.90 -12.22
N HIS A 63 10.55 -26.03 -13.24
CA HIS A 63 10.99 -26.40 -14.59
C HIS A 63 12.47 -26.84 -14.58
N ALA A 64 13.34 -26.07 -13.96
CA ALA A 64 14.76 -26.40 -13.76
C ALA A 64 14.95 -27.75 -13.07
N ASN A 65 14.19 -28.01 -11.99
CA ASN A 65 14.22 -29.31 -11.30
C ASN A 65 13.73 -30.48 -12.17
N THR A 66 12.90 -30.19 -13.18
CA THR A 66 12.30 -31.22 -14.06
C THR A 66 13.11 -31.49 -15.32
N PHE A 67 13.63 -30.44 -15.97
CA PHE A 67 14.31 -30.50 -17.27
C PHE A 67 15.83 -30.32 -17.18
N GLY A 68 16.35 -29.96 -16.00
CA GLY A 68 17.77 -29.88 -15.71
C GLY A 68 18.32 -28.45 -15.69
N VAL A 69 18.78 -28.03 -14.52
CA VAL A 69 19.67 -26.91 -14.17
C VAL A 69 20.29 -27.31 -12.82
N TYR A 70 21.45 -26.78 -12.42
CA TYR A 70 21.99 -27.07 -11.10
C TYR A 70 21.06 -26.51 -9.99
N PRO A 71 20.58 -27.35 -9.05
CA PRO A 71 19.71 -26.91 -7.96
C PRO A 71 20.29 -25.75 -7.14
N GLU A 72 21.62 -25.66 -7.06
CA GLU A 72 22.35 -24.63 -6.34
C GLU A 72 22.19 -23.23 -6.97
N GLU A 73 22.08 -23.15 -8.30
CA GLU A 73 21.86 -21.90 -9.04
C GLU A 73 20.43 -21.40 -8.80
N ILE A 74 19.45 -22.31 -8.83
CA ILE A 74 18.05 -22.02 -8.51
C ILE A 74 17.91 -21.60 -7.04
N ALA A 75 18.56 -22.29 -6.11
CA ALA A 75 18.57 -21.91 -4.71
C ALA A 75 19.25 -20.56 -4.48
N GLY A 76 20.29 -20.22 -5.25
CA GLY A 76 20.88 -18.88 -5.29
C GLY A 76 19.86 -17.81 -5.68
N LEU A 77 19.20 -18.00 -6.82
CA LEU A 77 18.18 -17.08 -7.34
C LEU A 77 16.98 -16.94 -6.41
N GLN A 78 16.49 -18.04 -5.83
CA GLN A 78 15.42 -18.03 -4.82
C GLN A 78 15.82 -17.20 -3.60
N ARG A 79 17.03 -17.38 -3.06
CA ARG A 79 17.49 -16.60 -1.91
C ARG A 79 17.64 -15.11 -2.20
N ASP A 80 18.19 -14.75 -3.36
CA ASP A 80 18.37 -13.34 -3.73
C ASP A 80 17.02 -12.66 -3.97
N TYR A 81 16.09 -13.39 -4.58
CA TYR A 81 14.74 -12.91 -4.80
C TYR A 81 13.92 -12.82 -3.51
N GLU A 82 14.05 -13.78 -2.59
CA GLU A 82 13.42 -13.74 -1.26
C GLU A 82 13.94 -12.55 -0.44
N LYS A 83 15.23 -12.24 -0.50
CA LYS A 83 15.79 -11.04 0.14
C LYS A 83 15.22 -9.76 -0.45
N LEU A 84 15.12 -9.69 -1.78
CA LEU A 84 14.51 -8.56 -2.46
C LEU A 84 13.03 -8.42 -2.09
N TRP A 85 12.30 -9.55 -2.05
CA TRP A 85 10.91 -9.62 -1.61
C TRP A 85 10.75 -9.13 -0.17
N GLY A 86 11.62 -9.57 0.75
CA GLY A 86 11.59 -9.16 2.15
C GLY A 86 11.67 -7.64 2.30
N ARG A 87 12.63 -7.00 1.62
CA ARG A 87 12.78 -5.54 1.65
C ARG A 87 11.58 -4.79 1.09
N VAL A 88 11.03 -5.26 -0.04
CA VAL A 88 9.84 -4.62 -0.63
C VAL A 88 8.63 -4.82 0.28
N SER A 89 8.49 -5.99 0.91
CA SER A 89 7.42 -6.28 1.87
C SER A 89 7.54 -5.43 3.13
N GLU A 90 8.74 -5.16 3.64
CA GLU A 90 8.98 -4.27 4.79
C GLU A 90 8.50 -2.86 4.48
N VAL A 91 8.91 -2.29 3.34
CA VAL A 91 8.47 -0.95 2.91
C VAL A 91 6.95 -0.89 2.75
N LEU A 92 6.34 -1.93 2.17
CA LEU A 92 4.88 -2.01 2.04
C LEU A 92 4.17 -2.10 3.40
N MET A 93 4.75 -2.80 4.36
CA MET A 93 4.21 -2.93 5.70
C MET A 93 4.28 -1.61 6.46
N GLU A 94 5.42 -0.90 6.39
CA GLU A 94 5.56 0.46 6.93
C GLU A 94 4.52 1.40 6.32
N LEU A 95 4.36 1.39 5.00
CA LEU A 95 3.34 2.19 4.31
C LEU A 95 1.92 1.81 4.73
N SER A 96 1.63 0.52 4.94
CA SER A 96 0.33 0.07 5.46
C SER A 96 0.05 0.62 6.86
N THR A 97 1.04 0.60 7.76
CA THR A 97 0.87 1.13 9.13
C THR A 97 0.66 2.64 9.17
N LEU A 98 1.14 3.37 8.15
CA LEU A 98 0.90 4.80 8.02
C LEU A 98 -0.52 5.11 7.55
N VAL A 99 -1.20 4.18 6.88
CA VAL A 99 -2.59 4.35 6.42
C VAL A 99 -3.63 3.85 7.42
N GLU A 100 -3.25 2.94 8.32
CA GLU A 100 -4.13 2.48 9.40
C GLU A 100 -4.24 3.47 10.59
N LYS A 101 -3.36 4.49 10.65
CA LYS A 101 -3.39 5.58 11.65
C LYS A 101 -4.16 6.80 11.15
#